data_AF-T1ZFH1-F1
#
_entry.id   AF-T1ZFH1-F1
#
_cell.length_a   1.000
_cell.length_b   1.000
_cell.length_c   1.000
_cell.angle_alpha   90.00
_cell.angle_beta   90.00
_cell.angle_gamma   90.00
#
_symmetry.space_group_name_H-M   'P 1'
#
loop_
_entity.id
_entity.type
_entity.pdbx_description
1 polymer ?
#
loop_
_entity_poly.entity_id
_entity_poly.type
_entity_poly.pdbx_seq_one_letter_code
_entity_poly.pdbx_strand_id
1 'polypeptide(L)'
;MKKLISGIVVMVMIILGGVFYMNQQSHNPDTGILDKQEVQLYKHGFRLLEEQIATYIKEHYTGVSKIEFSPIFIQGDNKHSMFHANVVPVVYDESGNKAYLGRKIGDQSYGNYGIFWDVRLDFDGSDKEVIEIKVGDEFLEISGSKYLPDKAKLNSKPKIDKNIEALVKDGQLKGVVKNDSGSPKAEVVYNIEIKKGDYSEWH
;
A
#
# COMPACT_ATOMS: atom_id res chain seq x y z
N MET A 1 41.05 -11.29 34.28
CA MET A 1 39.60 -11.25 33.96
C MET A 1 39.28 -10.46 32.68
N LYS A 2 39.96 -10.70 31.54
CA LYS A 2 39.66 -10.00 30.26
C LYS A 2 39.31 -10.94 29.08
N LYS A 3 39.52 -12.26 29.22
CA LYS A 3 39.25 -13.25 28.14
C LYS A 3 37.88 -13.94 28.23
N LEU A 4 37.22 -13.89 29.40
CA LEU A 4 35.89 -14.49 29.61
C LEU A 4 34.72 -13.62 29.10
N ILE A 5 34.90 -12.29 29.03
CA ILE A 5 33.87 -11.36 28.56
C ILE A 5 33.78 -11.36 27.02
N SER A 6 34.90 -11.63 26.33
CA SER A 6 34.95 -11.63 24.86
C SER A 6 34.16 -12.78 24.22
N GLY A 7 34.10 -13.96 24.86
CA GLY A 7 33.40 -15.12 24.31
C GLY A 7 31.87 -14.98 24.36
N ILE A 8 31.35 -14.40 25.45
CA ILE A 8 29.91 -14.21 25.66
C ILE A 8 29.35 -13.17 24.67
N VAL A 9 30.08 -12.08 24.42
CA VAL A 9 29.64 -11.02 23.48
C VAL A 9 29.58 -11.53 22.03
N VAL A 10 30.54 -12.37 21.61
CA VAL A 10 30.54 -12.96 20.26
C VAL A 10 29.41 -13.98 20.10
N MET A 11 29.13 -14.79 21.12
CA MET A 11 28.06 -15.79 21.09
C MET A 11 26.66 -15.15 21.06
N VAL A 12 26.46 -14.05 21.80
CA VAL A 12 25.21 -13.26 21.76
C VAL A 12 25.02 -12.59 20.39
N MET A 13 26.08 -12.10 19.74
CA MET A 13 25.98 -11.54 18.38
C MET A 13 25.66 -12.59 17.31
N ILE A 14 26.14 -13.82 17.45
CA ILE A 14 25.80 -14.91 16.52
C ILE A 14 24.34 -15.35 16.71
N ILE A 15 23.85 -15.40 17.96
CA ILE A 15 22.45 -15.73 18.25
C ILE A 15 21.52 -14.60 17.78
N LEU A 16 21.87 -13.33 17.99
CA LEU A 16 21.09 -12.19 17.48
C LEU A 16 21.15 -12.08 15.95
N GLY A 17 22.30 -12.34 15.34
CA GLY A 17 22.46 -12.38 13.88
C GLY A 17 21.69 -13.56 13.26
N GLY A 18 21.70 -14.73 13.91
CA GLY A 18 20.93 -15.91 13.50
C GLY A 18 19.43 -15.72 13.66
N VAL A 19 18.97 -15.12 14.77
CA VAL A 19 17.56 -14.74 14.95
C VAL A 19 17.16 -13.65 13.95
N PHE A 20 18.00 -12.66 13.65
CA PHE A 20 17.69 -11.64 12.65
C PHE A 20 17.63 -12.22 11.22
N TYR A 21 18.56 -13.11 10.85
CA TYR A 21 18.59 -13.76 9.53
C TYR A 21 17.46 -14.79 9.37
N MET A 22 17.12 -15.54 10.42
CA MET A 22 15.99 -16.46 10.43
C MET A 22 14.64 -15.74 10.52
N ASN A 23 14.56 -14.59 11.22
CA ASN A 23 13.35 -13.76 11.27
C ASN A 23 13.10 -13.02 9.95
N GLN A 24 14.15 -12.74 9.18
CA GLN A 24 14.02 -12.23 7.81
C GLN A 24 13.57 -13.34 6.83
N GLN A 25 13.88 -14.61 7.11
CA GLN A 25 13.39 -15.78 6.38
C GLN A 25 11.96 -16.18 6.80
N SER A 26 11.54 -15.95 8.06
CA SER A 26 10.21 -16.31 8.58
C SER A 26 9.12 -15.24 8.36
N HIS A 27 9.48 -14.08 7.80
CA HIS A 27 8.55 -13.03 7.38
C HIS A 27 8.39 -12.93 5.87
N ASN A 28 8.88 -13.92 5.13
CA ASN A 28 8.33 -14.15 3.81
C ASN A 28 6.97 -14.80 4.05
N PRO A 29 5.84 -14.18 3.68
CA PRO A 29 4.59 -14.92 3.71
C PRO A 29 4.82 -16.08 2.74
N ASP A 30 4.81 -17.30 3.27
CA ASP A 30 4.75 -18.49 2.44
C ASP A 30 3.32 -18.51 1.87
N THR A 31 3.07 -17.59 0.93
CA THR A 31 1.77 -17.41 0.28
C THR A 31 1.43 -18.63 -0.56
N GLY A 32 2.46 -19.44 -0.91
CA GLY A 32 2.41 -20.50 -1.90
C GLY A 32 2.12 -19.98 -3.32
N ILE A 33 2.09 -18.65 -3.51
CA ILE A 33 1.66 -17.97 -4.74
C ILE A 33 2.81 -17.15 -5.33
N LEU A 34 3.46 -16.32 -4.52
CA LEU A 34 4.56 -15.45 -4.93
C LEU A 34 5.91 -16.00 -4.47
N ASP A 35 6.90 -15.96 -5.35
CA ASP A 35 8.30 -16.21 -5.00
C ASP A 35 8.93 -15.00 -4.27
N LYS A 36 10.22 -15.13 -3.92
CA LYS A 36 10.93 -14.10 -3.16
C LYS A 36 11.11 -12.80 -3.95
N GLN A 37 11.35 -12.86 -5.25
CA GLN A 37 11.51 -11.68 -6.10
C GLN A 37 10.17 -11.00 -6.29
N GLU A 38 9.11 -11.75 -6.55
CA GLU A 38 7.74 -11.25 -6.64
C GLU A 38 7.31 -10.57 -5.33
N VAL A 39 7.56 -11.17 -4.16
CA VAL A 39 7.26 -10.53 -2.88
C VAL A 39 7.95 -9.16 -2.73
N GLN A 40 9.20 -9.01 -3.18
CA GLN A 40 9.90 -7.72 -3.14
C GLN A 40 9.27 -6.72 -4.10
N LEU A 41 9.02 -7.13 -5.34
CA LEU A 41 8.37 -6.31 -6.37
C LEU A 41 6.99 -5.81 -5.91
N TYR A 42 6.16 -6.68 -5.32
CA TYR A 42 4.84 -6.30 -4.82
C TYR A 42 4.93 -5.34 -3.66
N LYS A 43 5.82 -5.57 -2.69
CA LYS A 43 6.04 -4.62 -1.60
C LYS A 43 6.50 -3.25 -2.12
N HIS A 44 7.40 -3.23 -3.09
CA HIS A 44 7.92 -1.99 -3.67
C HIS A 44 6.86 -1.24 -4.50
N GLY A 45 6.16 -1.94 -5.38
CA GLY A 45 5.10 -1.38 -6.21
C GLY A 45 3.93 -0.83 -5.39
N PHE A 46 3.45 -1.60 -4.41
CA PHE A 46 2.37 -1.14 -3.55
C PHE A 46 2.80 -0.01 -2.63
N ARG A 47 4.06 0.02 -2.17
CA ARG A 47 4.59 1.17 -1.43
C ARG A 47 4.43 2.47 -2.24
N LEU A 48 4.77 2.44 -3.53
CA LEU A 48 4.64 3.60 -4.42
C LEU A 48 3.17 3.94 -4.70
N LEU A 49 2.29 2.94 -4.82
CA LEU A 49 0.85 3.15 -4.95
C LEU A 49 0.24 3.81 -3.69
N GLU A 50 0.58 3.32 -2.50
CA GLU A 50 0.16 3.92 -1.23
C GLU A 50 0.63 5.37 -1.11
N GLU A 51 1.89 5.66 -1.48
CA GLU A 51 2.42 7.02 -1.52
C GLU A 51 1.66 7.91 -2.51
N GLN A 52 1.27 7.40 -3.68
CA GLN A 52 0.47 8.15 -4.65
C GLN A 52 -0.91 8.50 -4.11
N ILE A 53 -1.62 7.51 -3.54
CA ILE A 53 -2.95 7.70 -2.98
C ILE A 53 -2.90 8.66 -1.78
N ALA A 54 -1.95 8.46 -0.87
CA ALA A 54 -1.81 9.29 0.32
C ALA A 54 -1.44 10.73 -0.04
N THR A 55 -0.49 10.93 -0.96
CA THR A 55 -0.13 12.25 -1.47
C THR A 55 -1.34 12.96 -2.06
N TYR A 56 -2.12 12.27 -2.92
CA TYR A 56 -3.32 12.87 -3.52
C TYR A 56 -4.33 13.31 -2.48
N ILE A 57 -4.68 12.44 -1.53
CA ILE A 57 -5.65 12.79 -0.49
C ILE A 57 -5.13 13.96 0.37
N LYS A 58 -3.85 13.94 0.74
CA LYS A 58 -3.24 15.00 1.56
C LYS A 58 -3.17 16.35 0.86
N GLU A 59 -2.93 16.39 -0.44
CA GLU A 59 -2.82 17.65 -1.18
C GLU A 59 -4.18 18.21 -1.58
N HIS A 60 -5.20 17.35 -1.73
CA HIS A 60 -6.49 17.75 -2.33
C HIS A 60 -7.69 17.71 -1.37
N TYR A 61 -7.51 17.29 -0.11
CA TYR A 61 -8.60 17.24 0.87
C TYR A 61 -8.20 17.82 2.22
N THR A 62 -8.96 18.81 2.71
CA THR A 62 -8.91 19.25 4.11
C THR A 62 -9.78 18.37 4.99
N GLY A 63 -9.60 18.45 6.31
CA GLY A 63 -10.43 17.72 7.29
C GLY A 63 -10.04 16.25 7.44
N VAL A 64 -8.97 15.80 6.76
CA VAL A 64 -8.35 14.49 6.93
C VAL A 64 -7.30 14.57 8.03
N SER A 65 -7.37 13.67 9.02
CA SER A 65 -6.44 13.57 10.14
C SER A 65 -5.40 12.45 9.96
N LYS A 66 -5.81 11.34 9.35
CA LYS A 66 -4.96 10.17 9.13
C LYS A 66 -5.39 9.41 7.87
N ILE A 67 -4.43 8.78 7.21
CA ILE A 67 -4.63 7.81 6.14
C ILE A 67 -3.91 6.54 6.57
N GLU A 68 -4.55 5.37 6.46
CA GLU A 68 -3.89 4.09 6.65
C GLU A 68 -4.23 3.11 5.53
N PHE A 69 -3.43 2.07 5.40
CA PHE A 69 -3.60 1.04 4.39
C PHE A 69 -3.73 -0.34 5.02
N SER A 70 -4.57 -1.18 4.41
CA SER A 70 -4.62 -2.61 4.72
C SER A 70 -3.31 -3.31 4.33
N PRO A 71 -3.11 -4.57 4.76
CA PRO A 71 -2.19 -5.44 4.06
C PRO A 71 -2.53 -5.52 2.56
N ILE A 72 -1.55 -5.88 1.74
CA ILE A 72 -1.73 -6.23 0.33
C ILE A 72 -2.38 -7.61 0.29
N PHE A 73 -3.64 -7.66 -0.13
CA PHE A 73 -4.39 -8.89 -0.28
C PHE A 73 -4.19 -9.49 -1.66
N ILE A 74 -3.70 -10.72 -1.69
CA ILE A 74 -3.53 -11.52 -2.90
C ILE A 74 -4.59 -12.62 -2.99
N GLN A 75 -5.24 -12.68 -4.15
CA GLN A 75 -6.22 -13.70 -4.51
C GLN A 75 -5.84 -14.36 -5.85
N GLY A 76 -6.31 -15.58 -6.03
CA GLY A 76 -6.03 -16.39 -7.20
C GLY A 76 -4.75 -17.23 -7.07
N ASP A 77 -4.41 -17.90 -8.16
CA ASP A 77 -3.22 -18.74 -8.33
C ASP A 77 -2.57 -18.42 -9.68
N ASN A 78 -1.25 -18.59 -9.79
CA ASN A 78 -0.51 -18.33 -11.04
C ASN A 78 -0.79 -19.40 -12.14
N LYS A 79 -1.92 -20.13 -12.07
CA LYS A 79 -2.20 -21.29 -12.91
C LYS A 79 -3.58 -21.27 -13.57
N HIS A 80 -4.66 -20.98 -12.84
CA HIS A 80 -6.04 -21.18 -13.34
C HIS A 80 -7.00 -20.02 -13.07
N SER A 81 -6.69 -19.13 -12.14
CA SER A 81 -7.53 -17.99 -11.77
C SER A 81 -6.82 -16.67 -12.04
N MET A 82 -7.59 -15.61 -12.28
CA MET A 82 -7.01 -14.28 -12.44
C MET A 82 -6.34 -13.88 -11.13
N PHE A 83 -5.03 -13.65 -11.17
CA PHE A 83 -4.28 -13.17 -10.02
C PHE A 83 -4.71 -11.74 -9.71
N HIS A 84 -5.07 -11.47 -8.46
CA HIS A 84 -5.42 -10.13 -7.98
C HIS A 84 -4.54 -9.77 -6.79
N ALA A 85 -4.10 -8.52 -6.74
CA ALA A 85 -3.48 -7.92 -5.58
C ALA A 85 -4.13 -6.56 -5.31
N ASN A 86 -4.66 -6.36 -4.12
CA ASN A 86 -5.39 -5.15 -3.75
C ASN A 86 -5.00 -4.66 -2.35
N VAL A 87 -5.09 -3.36 -2.15
CA VAL A 87 -4.99 -2.69 -0.87
C VAL A 87 -6.28 -1.87 -0.63
N VAL A 88 -6.63 -1.66 0.63
CA VAL A 88 -7.76 -0.82 1.02
C VAL A 88 -7.23 0.45 1.69
N PRO A 89 -7.31 1.61 1.03
CA PRO A 89 -7.06 2.89 1.66
C PRO A 89 -8.17 3.21 2.65
N VAL A 90 -7.79 3.78 3.80
CA VAL A 90 -8.69 4.21 4.87
C VAL A 90 -8.40 5.65 5.18
N VAL A 91 -9.47 6.44 5.28
CA VAL A 91 -9.39 7.86 5.64
C VAL A 91 -10.03 8.06 7.00
N TYR A 92 -9.34 8.81 7.84
CA TYR A 92 -9.87 9.33 9.09
C TYR A 92 -10.09 10.82 8.96
N ASP A 93 -11.25 11.30 9.42
CA ASP A 93 -11.49 12.73 9.54
C ASP A 93 -10.98 13.30 10.88
N GLU A 94 -10.99 14.62 11.00
CA GLU A 94 -10.59 15.33 12.23
C GLU A 94 -11.50 15.08 13.43
N SER A 95 -12.70 14.53 13.21
CA SER A 95 -13.61 14.11 14.28
C SER A 95 -13.37 12.67 14.75
N GLY A 96 -12.40 11.97 14.14
CA GLY A 96 -12.07 10.59 14.45
C GLY A 96 -12.97 9.54 13.79
N ASN A 97 -13.85 9.93 12.85
CA ASN A 97 -14.58 8.94 12.06
C ASN A 97 -13.62 8.29 11.05
N LYS A 98 -13.84 7.01 10.79
CA LYS A 98 -13.01 6.17 9.93
C LYS A 98 -13.85 5.64 8.78
N ALA A 99 -13.36 5.74 7.55
CA ALA A 99 -14.04 5.26 6.37
C ALA A 99 -13.10 4.51 5.42
N TYR A 100 -13.65 3.50 4.75
CA TYR A 100 -12.93 2.62 3.84
C TYR A 100 -13.23 2.97 2.38
N LEU A 101 -12.17 3.22 1.60
CA LEU A 101 -12.31 3.44 0.16
C LEU A 101 -12.46 2.08 -0.56
N GLY A 102 -13.04 2.10 -1.75
CA GLY A 102 -13.24 0.93 -2.61
C GLY A 102 -14.30 -0.06 -2.10
N ARG A 103 -15.21 0.40 -1.24
CA ARG A 103 -16.33 -0.40 -0.70
C ARG A 103 -17.67 0.00 -1.28
N LYS A 104 -18.67 -0.86 -1.08
CA LYS A 104 -20.06 -0.55 -1.39
C LYS A 104 -20.59 0.51 -0.42
N ILE A 105 -21.23 1.56 -0.94
CA ILE A 105 -21.93 2.60 -0.17
C ILE A 105 -23.36 2.64 -0.69
N GLY A 106 -24.34 2.32 0.16
CA GLY A 106 -25.70 2.04 -0.28
C GLY A 106 -25.71 0.89 -1.30
N ASP A 107 -26.19 1.17 -2.52
CA ASP A 107 -26.21 0.24 -3.64
C ASP A 107 -25.03 0.40 -4.63
N GLN A 108 -24.22 1.45 -4.47
CA GLN A 108 -23.14 1.75 -5.39
C GLN A 108 -21.83 1.09 -4.95
N SER A 109 -21.18 0.35 -5.86
CA SER A 109 -19.84 -0.20 -5.66
C SER A 109 -18.77 0.76 -6.15
N TYR A 110 -17.69 0.90 -5.38
CA TYR A 110 -16.54 1.73 -5.72
C TYR A 110 -15.33 0.85 -6.04
N GLY A 111 -14.46 1.31 -6.94
CA GLY A 111 -13.36 0.50 -7.46
C GLY A 111 -12.30 0.16 -6.40
N ASN A 112 -11.78 -1.07 -6.45
CA ASN A 112 -10.64 -1.54 -5.66
C ASN A 112 -9.34 -0.80 -6.01
N TYR A 113 -8.31 -0.85 -5.15
CA TYR A 113 -7.02 -0.21 -5.40
C TYR A 113 -5.93 -1.26 -5.49
N GLY A 114 -5.25 -1.36 -6.62
CA GLY A 114 -4.26 -2.43 -6.80
C GLY A 114 -3.82 -2.66 -8.24
N ILE A 115 -3.45 -3.90 -8.53
CA ILE A 115 -2.95 -4.27 -9.85
C ILE A 115 -4.04 -4.19 -10.93
N PHE A 116 -3.62 -4.16 -12.20
CA PHE A 116 -4.42 -3.90 -13.41
C PHE A 116 -4.81 -2.45 -13.66
N TRP A 117 -5.34 -1.76 -12.65
CA TRP A 117 -5.96 -0.44 -12.84
C TRP A 117 -5.16 0.72 -12.25
N ASP A 118 -4.39 0.49 -11.20
CA ASP A 118 -3.62 1.54 -10.54
C ASP A 118 -2.11 1.32 -10.62
N VAL A 119 -1.65 0.07 -10.56
CA VAL A 119 -0.23 -0.29 -10.69
C VAL A 119 -0.05 -1.55 -11.55
N ARG A 120 1.06 -1.65 -12.27
CA ARG A 120 1.51 -2.84 -13.01
C ARG A 120 2.91 -3.19 -12.56
N LEU A 121 3.12 -4.49 -12.36
CA LEU A 121 4.30 -5.04 -11.73
C LEU A 121 4.74 -6.24 -12.56
N ASP A 122 5.95 -6.18 -13.10
CA ASP A 122 6.53 -7.23 -13.91
C ASP A 122 8.06 -7.25 -13.76
N PHE A 123 8.73 -8.15 -14.47
CA PHE A 123 10.18 -8.18 -14.64
C PHE A 123 10.55 -8.01 -16.11
N ASP A 124 11.64 -7.29 -16.38
CA ASP A 124 12.21 -7.23 -17.73
C ASP A 124 12.91 -8.54 -18.11
N GLY A 125 13.39 -8.64 -19.36
CA GLY A 125 14.13 -9.83 -19.83
C GLY A 125 15.49 -10.06 -19.15
N SER A 126 15.87 -9.24 -18.17
CA SER A 126 17.08 -9.36 -17.34
C SER A 126 16.74 -9.48 -15.84
N ASP A 127 15.50 -9.88 -15.50
CA ASP A 127 14.97 -10.05 -14.15
C ASP A 127 15.01 -8.77 -13.29
N LYS A 128 14.97 -7.58 -13.91
CA LYS A 128 14.84 -6.31 -13.19
C LYS A 128 13.39 -5.92 -13.02
N GLU A 129 13.07 -5.35 -11.87
CA GLU A 129 11.72 -4.84 -11.56
C GLU A 129 11.27 -3.80 -12.59
N VAL A 130 10.06 -4.02 -13.12
CA VAL A 130 9.31 -3.06 -13.92
C VAL A 130 8.09 -2.64 -13.11
N ILE A 131 8.01 -1.35 -12.77
CA ILE A 131 6.89 -0.78 -12.02
C ILE A 131 6.28 0.35 -12.83
N GLU A 132 5.03 0.18 -13.25
CA GLU A 132 4.26 1.24 -13.91
C GLU A 132 3.07 1.65 -13.03
N ILE A 133 2.86 2.95 -12.85
CA ILE A 133 1.75 3.49 -12.05
C ILE A 133 0.83 4.35 -12.92
N LYS A 134 -0.49 4.28 -12.67
CA LYS A 134 -1.49 5.02 -13.45
C LYS A 134 -1.43 6.52 -13.10
N VAL A 135 -1.20 7.35 -14.12
CA VAL A 135 -1.25 8.82 -14.03
C VAL A 135 -2.14 9.32 -15.17
N GLY A 136 -3.31 9.88 -14.81
CA GLY A 136 -4.35 10.16 -15.79
C GLY A 136 -4.81 8.89 -16.50
N ASP A 137 -4.74 8.89 -17.84
CA ASP A 137 -5.11 7.75 -18.69
C ASP A 137 -3.90 6.88 -19.09
N GLU A 138 -2.69 7.23 -18.67
CA GLU A 138 -1.46 6.52 -19.03
C GLU A 138 -0.85 5.78 -17.84
N PHE A 139 -0.03 4.77 -18.15
CA PHE A 139 0.85 4.13 -17.17
C PHE A 139 2.25 4.70 -17.34
N LEU A 140 2.81 5.20 -16.24
CA LEU A 140 4.13 5.80 -16.21
C LEU A 140 5.10 4.83 -15.54
N GLU A 141 6.15 4.45 -16.25
CA GLU A 141 7.22 3.63 -15.67
C GLU A 141 8.05 4.44 -14.65
N ILE A 142 8.18 3.88 -13.46
CA ILE A 142 8.89 4.43 -12.30
C ILE A 142 9.81 3.40 -11.64
N SER A 143 10.22 2.36 -12.38
CA SER A 143 11.17 1.33 -11.98
C SER A 143 12.39 1.91 -11.26
N GLY A 144 12.79 1.30 -10.13
CA GLY A 144 13.92 1.73 -9.32
C GLY A 144 13.71 2.99 -8.46
N SER A 145 12.54 3.64 -8.52
CA SER A 145 12.24 4.80 -7.68
C SER A 145 12.01 4.39 -6.23
N LYS A 146 12.87 4.83 -5.31
CA LYS A 146 12.73 4.52 -3.88
C LYS A 146 11.46 5.09 -3.23
N TYR A 147 10.99 6.22 -3.74
CA TYR A 147 9.79 6.94 -3.31
C TYR A 147 9.03 7.42 -4.54
N LEU A 148 7.76 7.79 -4.38
CA LEU A 148 6.92 8.33 -5.44
C LEU A 148 7.60 9.55 -6.10
N PRO A 149 7.94 9.48 -7.40
CA PRO A 149 8.53 10.62 -8.09
C PRO A 149 7.48 11.69 -8.38
N ASP A 150 7.89 12.96 -8.47
CA ASP A 150 6.97 14.09 -8.70
C ASP A 150 6.11 13.91 -9.96
N LYS A 151 6.69 13.34 -11.03
CA LYS A 151 5.97 13.02 -12.28
C LYS A 151 4.81 12.03 -12.11
N ALA A 152 4.79 11.28 -11.00
CA ALA A 152 3.74 10.32 -10.67
C ALA A 152 2.67 10.87 -9.71
N LYS A 153 2.80 12.11 -9.24
CA LYS A 153 1.77 12.77 -8.43
C LYS A 153 0.52 13.02 -9.27
N LEU A 154 -0.64 12.94 -8.60
CA LEU A 154 -1.94 13.09 -9.25
C LEU A 154 -2.46 14.51 -9.05
N ASN A 155 -2.87 15.16 -10.15
CA ASN A 155 -3.59 16.43 -10.09
C ASN A 155 -5.12 16.22 -10.07
N SER A 156 -5.58 15.06 -10.51
CA SER A 156 -6.99 14.64 -10.43
C SER A 156 -7.08 13.11 -10.34
N LYS A 157 -8.06 12.59 -9.62
CA LYS A 157 -8.35 11.16 -9.56
C LYS A 157 -9.83 10.91 -9.29
N PRO A 158 -10.68 10.91 -10.34
CA PRO A 158 -12.14 10.76 -10.21
C PRO A 158 -12.58 9.54 -9.40
N LYS A 159 -11.79 8.47 -9.41
CA LYS A 159 -11.99 7.26 -8.59
C LYS A 159 -11.95 7.55 -7.08
N ILE A 160 -10.94 8.29 -6.62
CA ILE A 160 -10.83 8.70 -5.20
C ILE A 160 -11.90 9.76 -4.91
N ASP A 161 -12.06 10.71 -5.83
CA ASP A 161 -12.95 11.85 -5.63
C ASP A 161 -14.39 11.43 -5.38
N LYS A 162 -14.96 10.65 -6.31
CA LYS A 162 -16.33 10.15 -6.22
C LYS A 162 -16.54 9.30 -4.98
N ASN A 163 -15.50 8.58 -4.53
CA ASN A 163 -15.61 7.73 -3.35
C ASN A 163 -15.64 8.57 -2.06
N ILE A 164 -14.74 9.54 -1.89
CA ILE A 164 -14.73 10.41 -0.71
C ILE A 164 -16.01 11.26 -0.65
N GLU A 165 -16.45 11.82 -1.78
CA GLU A 165 -17.72 12.56 -1.85
C GLU A 165 -18.91 11.73 -1.37
N ALA A 166 -18.96 10.45 -1.76
CA ALA A 166 -20.00 9.54 -1.34
C ALA A 166 -19.93 9.20 0.15
N LEU A 167 -18.73 8.98 0.69
CA LEU A 167 -18.52 8.74 2.12
C LEU A 167 -18.93 9.96 2.97
N VAL A 168 -18.68 11.18 2.47
CA VAL A 168 -19.14 12.41 3.10
C VAL A 168 -20.67 12.53 3.03
N LYS A 169 -21.26 12.27 1.86
CA LYS A 169 -22.72 12.31 1.66
C LYS A 169 -23.47 11.28 2.51
N ASP A 170 -22.88 10.10 2.69
CA ASP A 170 -23.40 9.02 3.53
C ASP A 170 -23.20 9.31 5.03
N GLY A 171 -22.39 10.32 5.39
CA GLY A 171 -22.13 10.74 6.76
C GLY A 171 -21.05 9.93 7.49
N GLN A 172 -20.36 9.02 6.80
CA GLN A 172 -19.22 8.26 7.33
C GLN A 172 -17.99 9.16 7.56
N LEU A 173 -17.81 10.18 6.72
CA LEU A 173 -16.80 11.23 6.90
C LEU A 173 -17.48 12.57 7.12
N LYS A 174 -16.92 13.39 8.01
CA LYS A 174 -17.42 14.72 8.38
C LYS A 174 -16.33 15.76 8.26
N GLY A 175 -16.66 16.91 7.67
CA GLY A 175 -15.71 18.02 7.50
C GLY A 175 -14.61 17.78 6.46
N VAL A 176 -14.61 16.62 5.78
CA VAL A 176 -13.70 16.35 4.67
C VAL A 176 -14.17 17.10 3.43
N VAL A 177 -13.34 17.99 2.90
CA VAL A 177 -13.69 18.89 1.78
C VAL A 177 -12.56 18.91 0.76
N LYS A 178 -12.89 18.78 -0.52
CA LYS A 178 -11.92 18.87 -1.60
C LYS A 178 -11.48 20.31 -1.81
N ASN A 179 -10.18 20.58 -1.70
CA ASN A 179 -9.55 21.87 -2.03
C ASN A 179 -8.02 21.73 -2.04
N ASP A 180 -7.35 22.75 -2.60
CA ASP A 180 -5.89 22.75 -2.78
C ASP A 180 -5.10 23.11 -1.51
N SER A 181 -5.76 23.42 -0.38
CA SER A 181 -5.06 23.61 0.90
C SER A 181 -4.69 22.28 1.55
N GLY A 182 -5.48 21.24 1.28
CA GLY A 182 -5.21 19.88 1.72
C GLY A 182 -5.11 19.71 3.24
N SER A 183 -4.58 18.55 3.64
CA SER A 183 -4.28 18.15 5.01
C SER A 183 -2.79 17.78 5.10
N PRO A 184 -1.84 18.75 5.02
CA PRO A 184 -0.41 18.47 5.01
C PRO A 184 0.08 17.77 6.28
N LYS A 185 -0.61 17.99 7.40
CA LYS A 185 -0.32 17.40 8.71
C LYS A 185 -0.96 16.02 8.94
N ALA A 186 -1.77 15.52 8.01
CA ALA A 186 -2.37 14.19 8.17
C ALA A 186 -1.28 13.12 8.27
N GLU A 187 -1.44 12.23 9.24
CA GLU A 187 -0.59 11.06 9.42
C GLU A 187 -0.82 10.06 8.28
N VAL A 188 0.23 9.35 7.86
CA VAL A 188 0.10 8.26 6.88
C VAL A 188 0.74 7.00 7.45
N VAL A 189 -0.06 5.93 7.55
CA VAL A 189 0.38 4.61 8.01
C VAL A 189 0.35 3.65 6.83
N TYR A 190 1.52 3.39 6.28
CA TYR A 190 1.75 2.49 5.15
C TYR A 190 1.80 1.02 5.59
N ASN A 191 1.40 0.09 4.73
CA ASN A 191 1.35 -1.32 5.08
C ASN A 191 1.67 -2.27 3.92
N ILE A 192 2.94 -2.65 3.85
CA ILE A 192 3.45 -3.58 2.84
C ILE A 192 3.41 -5.06 3.29
N GLU A 193 2.64 -5.40 4.33
CA GLU A 193 2.37 -6.80 4.67
C GLU A 193 1.57 -7.45 3.54
N ILE A 194 1.94 -8.66 3.10
CA ILE A 194 1.19 -9.40 2.08
C ILE A 194 0.39 -10.52 2.76
N LYS A 195 -0.91 -10.59 2.49
CA LYS A 195 -1.82 -11.63 2.99
C LYS A 195 -2.57 -12.30 1.86
N LYS A 196 -2.73 -13.61 1.94
CA LYS A 196 -3.68 -14.34 1.10
C LYS A 196 -5.09 -14.14 1.64
N GLY A 197 -6.03 -13.78 0.79
CA GLY A 197 -7.43 -13.59 1.17
C GLY A 197 -8.11 -12.46 0.42
N ASP A 198 -9.38 -12.22 0.72
CA ASP A 198 -10.17 -11.16 0.11
C ASP A 198 -10.00 -9.84 0.86
N TYR A 199 -9.70 -8.76 0.13
CA TYR A 199 -9.54 -7.43 0.73
C TYR A 199 -10.84 -6.89 1.36
N SER A 200 -12.00 -7.40 0.93
CA SER A 200 -13.31 -7.04 1.47
C SER A 200 -13.56 -7.56 2.88
N GLU A 201 -12.79 -8.56 3.34
CA GLU A 201 -12.91 -9.13 4.69
C GLU A 201 -12.18 -8.31 5.76
N TRP A 202 -11.35 -7.35 5.36
CA TRP A 202 -10.64 -6.48 6.31
C TRP A 202 -11.59 -5.48 6.96
N HIS A 203 -11.52 -5.24 8.28
CA HIS A 203 -12.47 -4.38 9.00
C HIS A 203 -11.87 -3.67 10.21
#